data_AF-A0A7V6YGJ8-F1
#
_entry.id   AF-A0A7V6YGJ8-F1
#
_cell.length_a   1.000
_cell.length_b   1.000
_cell.length_c   1.000
_cell.angle_alpha   90.00
_cell.angle_beta   90.00
_cell.angle_gamma   90.00
#
_symmetry.space_group_name_H-M   'P 1'
#
loop_
_entity.id
_entity.type
_entity.pdbx_description
1 polymer ?
#
loop_
_entity_poly.entity_id
_entity_poly.type
_entity_poly.pdbx_seq_one_letter_code
_entity_poly.pdbx_strand_id
1 'polypeptide(L)' 'MVLRDIGFRRHLFPETLRDFQASGDLKFYLTDESTVFYFDPYEIAPYASDIVEFLIPYDALRGVLHPEYAQRL' A
#
# COMPACT_ATOMS: atom_id res chain seq x y z
N MET A 1 -3.92 2.29 17.45
CA MET A 1 -3.11 3.51 17.24
C MET A 1 -2.61 3.51 15.81
N VAL A 2 -3.49 3.88 14.88
CA VAL A 2 -3.14 4.14 13.47
C VAL A 2 -2.71 5.59 13.44
N LEU A 3 -1.43 5.87 13.21
CA LEU A 3 -0.85 7.16 12.81
C LEU A 3 0.69 6.99 12.69
N ARG A 4 1.16 6.30 11.65
CA ARG A 4 2.52 6.49 11.11
C ARG A 4 2.58 7.67 10.10
N ASP A 5 1.56 8.52 10.07
CA ASP A 5 1.27 9.38 8.92
C ASP A 5 2.05 10.71 8.88
N ILE A 6 2.72 11.12 9.97
CA ILE A 6 3.41 12.43 9.99
C ILE A 6 4.87 12.35 9.50
N GLY A 7 5.46 11.16 9.42
CA GLY A 7 6.84 10.94 8.96
C GLY A 7 6.96 10.32 7.58
N PHE A 8 5.98 9.51 7.18
CA PHE A 8 6.11 8.60 6.05
C PHE A 8 6.28 9.31 4.69
N ARG A 9 5.47 10.35 4.41
CA ARG A 9 5.53 11.10 3.15
C ARG A 9 6.89 11.78 2.90
N ARG A 10 7.67 12.06 3.95
CA ARG A 10 9.00 12.69 3.80
C ARG A 10 10.07 11.76 3.23
N HIS A 11 9.79 10.46 3.15
CA HIS A 11 10.77 9.44 2.75
C HIS A 11 10.47 8.82 1.38
N LEU A 12 9.36 9.20 0.75
CA LEU A 12 9.06 8.80 -0.63
C LEU A 12 9.78 9.71 -1.61
N PHE A 13 10.07 9.20 -2.80
CA PHE A 13 10.52 10.06 -3.89
C PHE A 13 9.44 11.10 -4.21
N PRO A 14 9.81 12.38 -4.44
CA PRO A 14 8.85 13.43 -4.77
C PRO A 14 8.00 13.12 -6.02
N GLU A 15 8.51 12.33 -6.95
CA GLU A 15 7.85 11.87 -8.17
C GLU A 15 6.77 10.84 -7.83
N THR A 16 7.04 9.90 -6.92
CA THR A 16 6.02 8.94 -6.43
C THR A 16 4.80 9.68 -5.89
N LEU A 17 5.00 10.75 -5.13
CA LEU A 17 3.88 11.52 -4.57
C LEU A 17 3.02 12.23 -5.63
N ARG A 18 3.58 12.50 -6.82
CA ARG A 18 2.93 13.27 -7.89
C ARG A 18 2.35 12.38 -8.99
N ASP A 19 3.09 11.34 -9.34
CA ASP A 19 2.90 10.62 -10.60
C ASP A 19 2.53 9.15 -10.40
N PHE A 20 2.42 8.67 -9.15
CA PHE A 20 2.08 7.28 -8.90
C PHE A 20 0.75 6.90 -9.54
N GLN A 21 0.79 5.84 -10.35
CA GLN A 21 -0.38 5.21 -10.93
C GLN A 21 -0.38 3.74 -10.57
N ALA A 22 -1.50 3.27 -10.04
CA ALA A 22 -1.66 1.85 -9.76
C ALA A 22 -1.64 1.05 -11.07
N SER A 23 -0.86 -0.02 -11.08
CA SER A 23 -0.74 -0.95 -12.19
C SER A 23 -1.23 -2.34 -11.78
N GLY A 24 -1.48 -3.21 -12.76
CA GLY A 24 -1.98 -4.57 -12.50
C GLY A 24 -0.96 -5.53 -11.88
N ASP A 25 0.32 -5.12 -11.83
CA ASP A 25 1.46 -5.89 -11.32
C ASP A 25 1.95 -5.42 -9.95
N LEU A 26 1.19 -4.56 -9.26
CA LEU A 26 1.49 -4.18 -7.88
C LEU A 26 1.62 -5.40 -7.00
N LYS A 27 2.71 -5.45 -6.24
CA LYS A 27 3.00 -6.55 -5.31
C LYS A 27 2.21 -6.36 -4.03
N PHE A 28 1.57 -7.43 -3.58
CA PHE A 28 0.86 -7.46 -2.32
C PHE A 28 0.85 -8.86 -1.72
N TYR A 29 0.51 -8.91 -0.44
CA TYR A 29 0.14 -10.15 0.25
C TYR A 29 -1.10 -9.91 1.12
N LEU A 30 -1.75 -11.00 1.50
CA LEU A 30 -2.95 -10.97 2.32
C LEU A 30 -2.61 -11.33 3.76
N THR A 31 -3.29 -10.66 4.69
CA THR A 31 -3.30 -10.98 6.12
C THR A 31 -4.74 -11.26 6.56
N ASP A 32 -4.95 -11.62 7.81
CA ASP A 32 -6.30 -11.85 8.34
C ASP A 32 -7.15 -10.58 8.36
N GLU A 33 -6.53 -9.38 8.39
CA GLU A 33 -7.25 -8.11 8.58
C GLU A 33 -7.11 -7.14 7.40
N SER A 34 -6.15 -7.38 6.50
CA SER A 34 -5.76 -6.39 5.50
C SER A 34 -5.06 -6.96 4.27
N THR A 35 -5.18 -6.23 3.15
CA THR A 35 -4.28 -6.33 2.00
C THR A 35 -3.07 -5.44 2.25
N VAL A 36 -1.86 -5.99 2.18
CA VAL A 36 -0.62 -5.22 2.34
C VAL A 36 0.07 -5.11 0.99
N PHE A 37 0.13 -3.90 0.44
CA PHE A 37 0.96 -3.59 -0.72
C PHE A 37 2.37 -3.33 -0.25
N TYR A 38 3.36 -3.84 -0.97
CA TYR A 38 4.76 -3.61 -0.64
C TYR A 38 5.56 -3.22 -1.87
N PHE A 39 6.59 -2.43 -1.64
CA PHE A 39 7.47 -1.90 -2.68
C PHE A 39 8.91 -2.22 -2.31
N ASP A 40 9.67 -2.71 -3.28
CA ASP A 40 11.07 -3.06 -3.07
C ASP A 40 11.91 -1.79 -2.82
N PRO A 41 13.10 -1.91 -2.21
CA PRO A 41 13.99 -0.77 -2.04
C PRO A 41 14.28 -0.10 -3.39
N TYR A 42 14.28 1.24 -3.41
CA TYR A 42 14.38 2.10 -4.61
C TYR A 42 13.18 2.13 -5.55
N GLU A 43 12.11 1.37 -5.30
CA GLU A 43 10.93 1.42 -6.17
C GLU A 43 10.18 2.75 -6.03
N ILE A 44 9.95 3.19 -4.78
CA ILE A 44 9.22 4.43 -4.47
C ILE A 44 9.88 5.31 -3.40
N ALA A 45 10.98 4.85 -2.83
CA ALA A 45 11.70 5.52 -1.74
C ALA A 45 13.20 5.17 -1.78
N PRO A 46 14.09 6.01 -1.22
CA PRO A 46 15.50 5.67 -1.09
C PRO A 46 15.71 4.39 -0.27
N TYR A 47 16.83 3.70 -0.49
CA TYR A 47 17.16 2.47 0.23
C TYR A 47 17.16 2.57 1.75
N ALA A 48 17.44 3.75 2.30
CA ALA A 48 17.37 4.00 3.75
C ALA A 48 15.96 3.75 4.34
N SER A 49 14.92 3.68 3.50
CA SER A 49 13.54 3.38 3.87
C SER A 49 13.22 1.88 3.87
N ASP A 50 14.15 1.02 3.44
CA ASP A 50 13.95 -0.44 3.29
C ASP A 50 12.71 -0.78 2.42
N ILE A 51 12.10 -1.95 2.61
CA ILE A 51 10.80 -2.31 2.03
C ILE A 51 9.71 -1.40 2.60
N VAL A 52 8.95 -0.79 1.69
CA VAL A 52 7.85 0.11 2.05
C VAL A 52 6.53 -0.64 1.98
N GLU A 53 5.79 -0.69 3.09
CA GLU A 53 4.49 -1.38 3.19
C GLU A 53 3.33 -0.40 3.39
N PHE A 54 2.23 -0.65 2.69
CA PHE A 54 0.96 0.03 2.83
C PHE A 54 -0.13 -0.97 3.17
N LEU A 55 -0.67 -0.83 4.38
CA LEU A 55 -1.71 -1.70 4.89
C LEU A 55 -3.08 -1.09 4.61
N ILE A 56 -3.91 -1.82 3.86
CA ILE A 56 -5.29 -1.44 3.57
C ILE A 56 -6.23 -2.43 4.27
N PRO A 57 -6.92 -2.02 5.35
CA PRO A 57 -7.88 -2.88 6.03
C PRO A 57 -9.00 -3.32 5.09
N TYR A 58 -9.50 -4.55 5.22
CA TYR A 58 -10.59 -5.04 4.38
C TYR A 58 -11.86 -4.20 4.50
N ASP A 59 -12.10 -3.60 5.66
CA ASP A 59 -13.21 -2.67 5.86
C ASP A 59 -13.13 -1.42 4.97
N ALA A 60 -11.91 -0.94 4.66
CA ALA A 60 -11.70 0.19 3.76
C ALA A 60 -11.91 -0.18 2.27
N LEU A 61 -11.89 -1.48 1.95
CA LEU A 61 -12.08 -2.01 0.60
C LEU A 61 -13.55 -2.36 0.28
N ARG A 62 -14.44 -2.26 1.27
CA ARG A 62 -15.88 -2.51 1.09
C ARG A 62 -16.46 -1.56 0.03
N GLY A 63 -17.13 -2.12 -0.97
CA GLY A 63 -17.73 -1.37 -2.07
C GLY A 63 -16.76 -0.97 -3.19
N VAL A 64 -15.44 -1.21 -3.02
CA VAL A 64 -14.43 -1.06 -4.07
C VAL A 64 -14.13 -2.39 -4.73
N LEU A 65 -14.07 -3.46 -3.92
CA LEU A 65 -13.79 -4.80 -4.42
C LEU A 65 -14.92 -5.33 -5.29
N HIS A 66 -14.55 -6.07 -6.32
CA HIS A 66 -15.51 -6.82 -7.11
C HIS A 66 -16.28 -7.79 -6.19
N PRO A 67 -17.61 -7.90 -6.32
CA PRO A 67 -18.46 -8.60 -5.34
C PRO A 67 -18.05 -10.05 -5.07
N GLU A 68 -17.44 -10.72 -6.03
CA GLU A 68 -16.99 -12.12 -5.89
C GLU A 68 -15.84 -12.29 -4.88
N TYR A 69 -15.00 -11.26 -4.71
CA TYR A 69 -13.90 -11.28 -3.74
C TYR A 69 -14.33 -10.71 -2.40
N ALA A 70 -15.24 -9.73 -2.40
CA ALA A 70 -15.77 -9.13 -1.17
C ALA A 70 -16.50 -10.14 -0.28
N GLN A 71 -17.06 -11.22 -0.85
CA GLN A 71 -17.75 -12.29 -0.10
C GLN A 71 -16.79 -13.28 0.58
N ARG A 72 -15.48 -13.20 0.31
CA ARG A 72 -14.46 -14.14 0.80
C ARG A 72 -13.57 -13.53 1.88
N LEU A 73 -13.79 -12.25 2.19
CA LEU A 73 -13.17 -11.50 3.28
C LEU A 73 -14.06 -11.57 4.51
#